data_AF-A0A3N5U1U3-F1
#
_entry.id   AF-A0A3N5U1U3-F1
#
_cell.length_a   1.000
_cell.length_b   1.000
_cell.length_c   1.000
_cell.angle_alpha   90.00
_cell.angle_beta   90.00
_cell.angle_gamma   90.00
#
_symmetry.space_group_name_H-M   'P 1'
#
loop_
_entity.id
_entity.type
_entity.pdbx_description
1 polymer ?
#
loop_
_entity_poly.entity_id
_entity_poly.type
_entity_poly.pdbx_seq_one_letter_code
_entity_poly.pdbx_strand_id
1 'polypeptide(L)' 'MKMSQPVTYFILGAMVVVGLVFMIGAGPNSSQVGRYQVSTCLKRDWVYVYVIDTATGVVKFVDEKNENKPFEEIKSSR' A
#
# COMPACT_ATOMS: atom_id res chain seq x y z
N MET A 1 -42.33 -3.41 19.32
CA MET A 1 -42.88 -3.21 17.95
C MET A 1 -42.46 -4.39 17.09
N LYS A 2 -43.40 -5.13 16.47
CA LYS A 2 -43.06 -6.11 15.45
C LYS A 2 -42.79 -5.37 14.15
N MET A 3 -41.58 -5.47 13.63
CA MET A 3 -41.21 -4.85 12.36
C MET A 3 -41.87 -5.62 11.22
N SER A 4 -42.33 -4.91 10.18
CA SER A 4 -42.96 -5.56 9.03
C SER A 4 -41.91 -6.32 8.23
N GLN A 5 -42.28 -7.50 7.73
CA GLN A 5 -41.46 -8.36 6.88
C GLN A 5 -40.69 -7.60 5.77
N PRO A 6 -41.30 -6.68 4.99
CA PRO A 6 -40.58 -5.95 3.95
C PRO A 6 -39.47 -5.03 4.48
N VAL A 7 -39.67 -4.41 5.65
CA VAL A 7 -38.66 -3.56 6.29
C VAL A 7 -37.47 -4.40 6.75
N THR A 8 -37.73 -5.61 7.26
CA THR A 8 -36.69 -6.56 7.64
C THR A 8 -35.84 -6.97 6.43
N TYR A 9 -36.47 -7.33 5.30
CA TYR A 9 -35.73 -7.71 4.08
C TYR A 9 -34.93 -6.54 3.50
N PHE A 10 -35.46 -5.32 3.56
CA PHE A 10 -34.76 -4.13 3.10
C PHE A 10 -33.48 -3.87 3.91
N ILE A 11 -33.56 -3.94 5.25
CA ILE A 11 -32.40 -3.75 6.12
C ILE A 11 -31.36 -4.85 5.90
N LEU A 12 -31.81 -6.09 5.73
CA LEU A 12 -30.92 -7.22 5.50
C LEU A 12 -30.19 -7.08 4.16
N GLY A 13 -30.90 -6.67 3.10
CA GLY A 13 -30.29 -6.34 1.81
C GLY A 13 -29.28 -5.19 1.91
N ALA A 14 -29.63 -4.12 2.64
CA ALA A 14 -28.72 -2.99 2.86
C ALA A 14 -27.45 -3.42 3.60
N MET A 15 -27.55 -4.25 4.63
CA MET A 15 -26.38 -4.79 5.36
C MET A 15 -25.47 -5.63 4.46
N VAL A 16 -26.05 -6.47 3.59
CA VAL A 16 -25.26 -7.29 2.65
C VAL A 16 -24.52 -6.41 1.66
N VAL A 17 -25.18 -5.41 1.08
CA VAL A 17 -24.54 -4.47 0.13
C VAL A 17 -23.41 -3.70 0.80
N VAL A 18 -23.63 -3.17 2.02
CA VAL A 18 -22.59 -2.48 2.78
C VAL A 18 -21.41 -3.41 3.06
N GLY A 19 -21.66 -4.65 3.51
CA GLY A 19 -20.61 -5.64 3.75
C GLY A 19 -19.77 -5.95 2.51
N LEU A 20 -20.41 -6.06 1.34
CA LEU A 20 -19.72 -6.26 0.07
C LEU A 20 -18.84 -5.07 -0.30
N VAL A 21 -19.30 -3.83 -0.09
CA VAL A 21 -18.50 -2.62 -0.35
C VAL A 21 -17.25 -2.58 0.52
N PHE A 22 -17.35 -2.95 1.80
CA PHE A 22 -16.18 -3.02 2.70
C PHE A 22 -15.19 -4.10 2.28
N MET A 23 -15.64 -5.27 1.82
CA MET A 23 -14.76 -6.32 1.32
C MET A 23 -14.06 -5.93 0.01
N ILE A 24 -14.76 -5.30 -0.91
CA ILE A 24 -14.19 -4.88 -2.20
C ILE A 24 -13.22 -3.69 -2.01
N GLY A 25 -13.51 -2.79 -1.06
CA GLY A 25 -12.64 -1.66 -0.72
C GLY A 25 -11.29 -2.05 -0.10
N ALA A 26 -11.17 -3.26 0.46
CA ALA A 26 -9.93 -3.82 1.00
C ALA A 26 -9.01 -4.39 -0.10
N GLY A 27 -8.90 -3.67 -1.23
CA GLY A 27 -8.11 -4.10 -2.37
C GLY A 27 -6.61 -4.19 -2.06
N PRO A 28 -5.86 -4.96 -2.89
CA PRO A 28 -4.41 -5.16 -2.74
C PRO A 28 -3.58 -3.88 -2.93
N ASN A 29 -4.20 -2.79 -3.41
CA ASN A 29 -3.58 -1.49 -3.63
C ASN A 29 -3.72 -0.53 -2.45
N SER A 30 -4.15 -1.02 -1.28
CA SER A 30 -4.15 -0.19 -0.07
C SER A 30 -2.72 0.22 0.29
N SER A 31 -2.55 1.48 0.69
CA SER A 31 -1.26 1.98 1.16
C SER A 31 -0.88 1.23 2.43
N GLN A 32 -0.01 0.23 2.30
CA GLN A 32 0.44 -0.58 3.42
C GLN A 32 1.39 0.27 4.29
N VAL A 33 0.97 0.52 5.53
CA VAL A 33 1.81 1.22 6.51
C VAL A 33 3.10 0.42 6.72
N GLY A 34 4.24 1.10 6.64
CA GLY A 34 5.55 0.48 6.79
C GLY A 34 6.09 -0.24 5.56
N ARG A 35 5.43 -0.16 4.40
CA ARG A 35 5.90 -0.80 3.14
C ARG A 35 7.27 -0.32 2.66
N TYR A 36 7.65 0.91 2.98
CA TYR A 36 8.94 1.47 2.59
C TYR A 36 9.71 1.96 3.80
N GLN A 37 10.95 1.52 3.93
CA GLN A 37 11.90 2.01 4.92
C GLN A 37 13.00 2.81 4.21
N VAL A 38 13.31 3.99 4.72
CA VAL A 38 14.43 4.80 4.25
C VAL A 38 15.64 4.53 5.14
N SER A 39 16.79 4.30 4.52
CA SER A 39 18.09 4.18 5.21
C SER A 39 19.08 5.12 4.56
N THR A 40 19.82 5.87 5.36
CA THR A 40 20.88 6.76 4.88
C THR A 40 22.22 6.27 5.40
N CYS A 41 23.27 6.37 4.58
CA CYS A 41 24.63 6.15 5.05
C CYS A 41 25.55 7.25 4.53
N LEU A 42 26.46 7.68 5.38
CA LEU A 42 27.53 8.60 5.01
C LEU A 42 28.76 7.78 4.66
N LYS A 43 29.28 7.97 3.45
CA LYS A 43 30.54 7.35 3.04
C LYS A 43 31.44 8.42 2.43
N ARG A 44 32.54 8.71 3.13
CA ARG A 44 33.39 9.88 2.86
C ARG A 44 32.53 11.15 2.99
N ASP A 45 32.46 11.97 1.95
CA ASP A 45 31.71 13.23 1.92
C ASP A 45 30.35 13.11 1.20
N TRP A 46 29.94 11.90 0.83
CA TRP A 46 28.69 11.67 0.09
C TRP A 46 27.64 10.99 0.99
N VAL A 47 26.43 11.53 0.95
CA VAL A 47 25.25 10.93 1.58
C VAL A 47 24.57 10.01 0.57
N TYR A 48 24.48 8.73 0.91
CA TYR A 48 23.78 7.73 0.12
C TYR A 48 22.42 7.49 0.75
N VAL A 49 21.36 7.53 -0.05
CA VAL A 49 19.99 7.27 0.38
C VAL A 49 19.50 5.99 -0.28
N TYR A 50 18.96 5.08 0.53
CA TYR A 50 18.37 3.83 0.10
C TYR A 50 16.92 3.76 0.54
N VAL A 51 16.05 3.30 -0.35
CA VAL A 51 14.65 2.98 -0.02
C VAL A 51 14.49 1.47 -0.13
N ILE A 52 14.05 0.84 0.94
CA ILE A 52 13.87 -0.60 1.07
C ILE A 52 12.36 -0.86 1.04
N ASP A 53 11.88 -1.63 0.07
CA ASP A 53 10.54 -2.20 0.12
C ASP A 53 10.56 -3.34 1.14
N THR A 54 9.87 -3.17 2.27
CA THR A 54 9.85 -4.14 3.38
C THR A 54 8.96 -5.35 3.07
N ALA A 55 8.05 -5.23 2.09
CA ALA A 55 7.21 -6.34 1.66
C ALA A 55 7.98 -7.30 0.74
N THR A 56 8.85 -6.77 -0.13
CA THR A 56 9.60 -7.57 -1.11
C THR A 56 11.08 -7.74 -0.79
N GLY A 57 11.64 -6.91 0.09
CA GLY A 57 13.07 -6.84 0.40
C GLY A 57 13.92 -6.13 -0.66
N VAL A 58 13.31 -5.54 -1.70
CA VAL A 58 14.03 -4.85 -2.77
C VAL A 58 14.62 -3.54 -2.28
N VAL A 59 15.90 -3.31 -2.56
CA VAL A 59 16.62 -2.09 -2.18
C VAL A 59 16.83 -1.20 -3.41
N LYS A 60 16.30 0.02 -3.35
CA LYS A 60 16.53 1.09 -4.33
C LYS A 60 17.59 2.04 -3.79
N PHE A 61 18.63 2.28 -4.57
CA PHE A 61 19.51 3.43 -4.36
C PHE A 61 18.89 4.67 -5.01
N VAL A 62 18.80 5.77 -4.25
CA VAL A 62 18.26 7.04 -4.74
C VAL A 62 19.42 7.90 -5.23
N ASP A 63 19.45 8.12 -6.55
CA ASP A 63 20.28 9.12 -7.20
C ASP A 63 19.38 10.13 -7.93
N GLU A 64 19.96 11.22 -8.43
CA GLU A 64 19.23 12.26 -9.19
C GLU A 64 18.49 11.69 -10.42
N LYS A 65 18.96 10.56 -10.97
CA LYS A 65 18.35 9.94 -12.16
C LYS A 65 17.13 9.09 -11.82
N ASN A 66 16.96 8.70 -10.55
CA ASN A 66 15.97 7.72 -10.11
C ASN A 66 15.05 8.25 -8.99
N GLU A 67 15.19 9.51 -8.59
CA GLU A 67 14.43 10.16 -7.51
C GLU A 67 12.90 9.97 -7.64
N ASN A 68 12.37 9.94 -8.88
CA ASN A 68 10.94 9.80 -9.17
C ASN A 68 10.54 8.50 -9.86
N LYS A 69 11.47 7.54 -10.01
CA LYS A 69 11.16 6.29 -10.72
C LYS A 69 10.56 5.22 -9.78
N PRO A 70 9.53 4.48 -10.23
CA PRO A 70 8.98 3.37 -9.49
C PRO A 70 10.00 2.23 -9.33
N PHE A 71 9.82 1.40 -8.31
CA PHE A 71 10.73 0.29 -7.98
C PHE A 71 10.89 -0.73 -9.13
N GLU A 72 9.82 -0.94 -9.91
CA GLU A 72 9.78 -1.93 -11.00
C GLU A 72 10.71 -1.59 -12.18
N GLU A 73 11.12 -0.33 -12.32
CA GLU A 73 11.95 0.15 -13.44
C GLU A 73 13.45 0.10 -13.16
N ILE A 74 13.84 -0.20 -11.92
CA ILE A 74 15.23 -0.09 -11.49
C ILE A 74 15.85 -1.48 -11.51
N LYS A 75 16.54 -1.80 -12.60
CA LYS A 75 17.41 -2.98 -12.66
C LYS A 75 18.41 -2.89 -11.52
N SER A 76 18.43 -3.92 -10.67
CA SER A 76 19.44 -4.14 -9.63
C SER A 76 20.82 -3.77 -10.17
N SER A 77 21.36 -2.65 -9.70
CA SER A 77 22.75 -2.26 -9.94
C SER A 77 23.64 -3.17 -9.09
N ARG A 78 23.80 -4.42 -9.52
CA ARG A 78 24.96 -5.23 -9.14
C ARG A 78 26.17 -4.76 -9.93
#